data_AF-A0A7X7G6Y8-F1
#
_entry.id   AF-A0A7X7G6Y8-F1
#
_cell.length_a   1.000
_cell.length_b   1.000
_cell.length_c   1.000
_cell.angle_alpha   90.00
_cell.angle_beta   90.00
_cell.angle_gamma   90.00
#
_symmetry.space_group_name_H-M   'P 1'
#
loop_
_entity.id
_entity.type
_entity.pdbx_description
1 polymer ?
#
loop_
_entity_poly.entity_id
_entity_poly.type
_entity_poly.pdbx_seq_one_letter_code
_entity_poly.pdbx_strand_id
1 'polypeptide(L)'
;RRGLMERKGFPESYDRRALLRFLAAIKAGRPEVRAPVYSHLTYDIVPGEHVVVRQPDVLIVEGLNVLQPARPTAAGGSSLAVSDFFDFSIYVDARTADIRQWYVERFLSLRETAFAQPESYFHRFASLSDKEAVATAEQIWDRINAPNLEQNILPTRGRATLVLRKGPDHAVERVRLRKL
;
A
#
# COMPACT_ATOMS: atom_id res chain seq x y z
N ARG A 1 20.47 9.96 -2.29
CA ARG A 1 19.02 9.63 -2.24
C ARG A 1 18.56 9.25 -3.65
N ARG A 2 17.77 8.18 -3.85
CA ARG A 2 17.42 7.61 -5.18
C ARG A 2 16.42 8.42 -6.04
N GLY A 3 15.98 9.61 -5.60
CA GLY A 3 15.03 10.45 -6.36
C GLY A 3 13.60 9.90 -6.49
N LEU A 4 13.18 8.96 -5.64
CA LEU A 4 11.92 8.21 -5.78
C LEU A 4 10.72 8.80 -5.01
N MET A 5 10.77 10.07 -4.60
CA MET A 5 9.70 10.66 -3.77
C MET A 5 8.35 10.65 -4.49
N GLU A 6 8.33 10.93 -5.80
CA GLU A 6 7.13 10.89 -6.65
C GLU A 6 6.77 9.47 -7.10
N ARG A 7 7.57 8.48 -6.69
CA ARG A 7 7.38 7.06 -6.98
C ARG A 7 7.04 6.28 -5.71
N LYS A 8 6.70 6.94 -4.60
CA LYS A 8 6.22 6.24 -3.39
C LYS A 8 4.96 5.44 -3.70
N GLY A 9 4.97 4.17 -3.30
CA GLY A 9 3.91 3.21 -3.64
C GLY A 9 4.19 2.41 -4.90
N PHE A 10 5.10 2.86 -5.77
CA PHE A 10 5.56 2.07 -6.92
C PHE A 10 6.51 0.96 -6.45
N PRO A 11 6.63 -0.14 -7.21
CA PRO A 11 7.43 -1.28 -6.78
C PRO A 11 8.88 -0.96 -6.36
N GLU A 12 9.56 -0.05 -7.05
CA GLU A 12 10.95 0.34 -6.79
C GLU A 12 11.16 1.15 -5.51
N SER A 13 10.08 1.66 -4.91
CA SER A 13 10.08 2.38 -3.64
C SER A 13 10.14 1.45 -2.42
N TYR A 14 9.90 0.14 -2.60
CA TYR A 14 9.90 -0.84 -1.52
C TYR A 14 11.22 -1.62 -1.45
N ASP A 15 11.66 -1.91 -0.22
CA ASP A 15 12.64 -2.99 0.02
C ASP A 15 11.93 -4.35 0.00
N ARG A 16 11.64 -4.83 -1.22
CA ARG A 16 11.01 -6.13 -1.45
C ARG A 16 11.83 -7.29 -0.86
N ARG A 17 13.16 -7.16 -0.78
CA ARG A 17 14.02 -8.20 -0.20
C ARG A 17 13.80 -8.30 1.30
N ALA A 18 13.68 -7.17 2.00
CA ALA A 18 13.34 -7.15 3.43
C ALA A 18 11.97 -7.77 3.70
N LEU A 19 10.95 -7.44 2.89
CA LEU A 19 9.61 -8.03 3.02
C LEU A 19 9.63 -9.55 2.84
N LEU A 20 10.33 -10.07 1.81
CA LEU A 20 10.45 -11.51 1.60
C LEU A 20 11.19 -12.20 2.76
N ARG A 21 12.26 -11.58 3.29
CA ARG A 21 12.97 -12.12 4.47
C ARG A 21 12.08 -12.16 5.71
N PHE A 22 11.27 -11.12 5.92
CA PHE A 22 10.32 -11.05 7.02
C PHE A 22 9.31 -12.21 6.94
N LEU A 23 8.66 -12.40 5.79
CA LEU A 23 7.66 -13.46 5.60
C LEU A 23 8.27 -14.85 5.66
N ALA A 24 9.47 -15.04 5.09
CA ALA A 24 10.19 -16.30 5.18
C ALA A 24 10.55 -16.66 6.63
N ALA A 25 10.96 -15.68 7.44
CA ALA A 25 11.24 -15.90 8.86
C ALA A 25 9.98 -16.29 9.65
N ILE A 26 8.83 -15.68 9.35
CA ILE A 26 7.53 -16.04 9.94
C ILE A 26 7.14 -17.47 9.55
N LYS A 27 7.15 -17.82 8.25
CA LYS A 27 6.80 -19.18 7.78
C LYS A 27 7.79 -20.25 8.25
N ALA A 28 9.03 -19.89 8.56
CA ALA A 28 10.01 -20.77 9.19
C ALA A 28 9.78 -20.98 10.71
N GLY A 29 8.73 -20.38 11.29
CA GLY A 29 8.40 -20.55 12.70
C GLY A 29 9.38 -19.85 13.65
N ARG A 30 10.05 -18.77 13.23
CA ARG A 30 10.93 -18.01 14.13
C ARG A 30 10.11 -17.45 15.32
N PRO A 31 10.62 -17.55 16.56
CA PRO A 31 9.88 -17.11 17.76
C PRO A 31 9.63 -15.61 17.79
N GLU A 32 10.52 -14.82 17.19
CA GLU A 32 10.41 -13.37 17.10
C GLU A 32 10.91 -12.88 15.73
N VAL A 33 10.11 -12.06 15.06
CA VAL A 33 10.48 -11.39 13.81
C VAL A 33 10.08 -9.92 13.90
N ARG A 34 10.89 -9.03 13.31
CA ARG A 34 10.70 -7.57 13.40
C ARG A 34 10.39 -6.97 12.04
N ALA A 35 9.43 -6.05 12.00
CA ALA A 35 9.08 -5.24 10.83
C ALA A 35 9.29 -3.75 11.15
N PRO A 36 9.83 -2.94 10.22
CA PRO A 36 10.02 -1.51 10.45
C PRO A 36 8.67 -0.78 10.53
N VAL A 37 8.62 0.32 11.28
CA VAL A 37 7.44 1.19 11.39
C VAL A 37 7.50 2.31 10.35
N TYR A 38 6.40 2.54 9.63
CA TYR A 38 6.23 3.70 8.74
C TYR A 38 5.29 4.72 9.40
N SER A 39 5.69 5.99 9.41
CA SER A 39 4.85 7.08 9.91
C SER A 39 4.24 7.87 8.77
N HIS A 40 2.91 7.99 8.77
CA HIS A 40 2.20 8.87 7.85
C HIS A 40 2.38 10.36 8.19
N LEU A 41 2.75 10.68 9.44
CA LEU A 41 2.99 12.05 9.89
C LEU A 41 4.32 12.58 9.30
N THR A 42 5.42 11.87 9.55
CA THR A 42 6.74 12.26 9.02
C THR A 42 6.95 11.81 7.58
N TYR A 43 6.05 10.96 7.07
CA TYR A 43 6.10 10.38 5.73
C TYR A 43 7.43 9.66 5.47
N ASP A 44 7.89 8.86 6.44
CA ASP A 44 9.11 8.04 6.33
C ASP A 44 9.09 6.85 7.30
N ILE A 45 10.06 5.95 7.15
CA ILE A 45 10.35 4.92 8.16
C ILE A 45 10.87 5.59 9.42
N VAL A 46 10.33 5.20 10.58
CA VAL A 46 10.75 5.74 11.87
C VAL A 46 12.04 5.04 12.30
N PRO A 47 13.17 5.76 12.45
CA PRO A 47 14.45 5.12 12.76
C PRO A 47 14.43 4.38 14.10
N GLY A 48 14.87 3.12 14.09
CA GLY A 48 14.97 2.29 15.30
C GLY A 48 13.64 1.66 15.75
N GLU A 49 12.49 2.14 15.28
CA GLU A 49 11.20 1.60 15.65
C GLU A 49 10.81 0.37 14.82
N HIS A 50 10.32 -0.64 15.52
CA HIS A 50 9.93 -1.91 14.92
C HIS A 50 8.69 -2.48 15.61
N VAL A 51 7.80 -3.07 14.82
CA VAL A 51 6.78 -3.97 15.32
C VAL A 51 7.40 -5.34 15.52
N VAL A 52 7.19 -5.93 16.70
CA VAL A 52 7.66 -7.27 17.04
C VAL A 52 6.50 -8.25 16.87
N VAL A 53 6.69 -9.25 16.00
CA VAL A 53 5.72 -10.32 15.73
C VAL A 53 6.22 -11.61 16.38
N ARG A 54 5.38 -12.21 17.23
CA ARG A 54 5.68 -13.44 17.98
C ARG A 54 4.68 -14.54 17.63
N GLN A 55 5.03 -15.35 16.63
CA GLN A 55 4.28 -16.55 16.21
C GLN A 55 2.75 -16.44 16.35
N PRO A 56 2.09 -15.46 15.72
CA PRO A 56 0.64 -15.36 15.80
C PRO A 56 0.00 -16.51 15.02
N ASP A 57 -1.19 -16.94 15.45
CA ASP A 57 -1.99 -17.92 14.70
C ASP A 57 -2.37 -17.38 13.31
N VAL A 58 -2.65 -16.07 13.22
CA VAL A 58 -2.97 -15.37 11.98
C VAL A 58 -2.17 -14.07 11.88
N LEU A 59 -1.49 -13.89 10.75
CA LEU A 59 -0.81 -12.64 10.40
C LEU A 59 -1.51 -11.99 9.20
N ILE A 60 -2.02 -10.78 9.39
CA ILE A 60 -2.56 -9.97 8.29
C ILE A 60 -1.43 -9.10 7.74
N VAL A 61 -1.18 -9.24 6.44
CA VAL A 61 -0.21 -8.42 5.70
C VAL A 61 -0.99 -7.56 4.72
N GLU A 62 -0.97 -6.25 4.93
CA GLU A 62 -1.65 -5.26 4.08
C GLU A 62 -0.63 -4.46 3.27
N GLY A 63 -1.00 -4.10 2.05
CA GLY A 63 -0.21 -3.19 1.23
C GLY A 63 -0.53 -3.28 -0.26
N LEU A 64 -0.18 -2.21 -0.98
CA LEU A 64 -0.42 -2.07 -2.43
C LEU A 64 0.30 -3.14 -3.29
N ASN A 65 1.39 -3.71 -2.77
CA ASN A 65 2.33 -4.53 -3.53
C ASN A 65 2.28 -6.03 -3.20
N VAL A 66 1.40 -6.46 -2.28
CA VAL A 66 1.45 -7.82 -1.70
C VAL A 66 1.12 -8.93 -2.70
N LEU A 67 0.44 -8.60 -3.81
CA LEU A 67 0.11 -9.52 -4.91
C LEU A 67 0.98 -9.31 -6.16
N GLN A 68 2.00 -8.44 -6.11
CA GLN A 68 2.88 -8.23 -7.24
C GLN A 68 3.65 -9.51 -7.61
N PRO A 69 3.83 -9.78 -8.92
CA PRO A 69 4.57 -10.94 -9.37
C PRO A 69 6.02 -10.95 -8.85
N ALA A 70 6.61 -12.14 -8.89
CA ALA A 70 8.05 -12.29 -8.86
C ALA A 70 8.71 -11.39 -9.91
N ARG A 71 9.79 -10.71 -9.51
CA ARG A 71 10.64 -9.97 -10.45
C ARG A 71 11.78 -10.87 -10.91
N PRO A 72 12.13 -10.89 -12.20
CA PRO A 72 13.31 -11.60 -12.66
C PRO A 72 14.54 -11.18 -11.85
N THR A 73 15.35 -12.14 -11.43
CA THR A 73 16.63 -11.85 -10.80
C THR A 73 17.67 -11.58 -11.89
N ALA A 74 18.66 -10.73 -11.61
CA ALA A 74 19.77 -10.50 -12.54
C ALA A 74 20.57 -11.78 -12.88
N ALA A 75 20.43 -12.82 -12.04
CA ALA A 75 21.05 -14.13 -12.21
C ALA A 75 20.15 -15.15 -12.94
N GLY A 76 19.00 -14.74 -13.49
CA GLY A 76 18.14 -15.62 -14.30
C GLY A 76 17.37 -16.71 -13.53
N GLY A 77 17.49 -16.79 -12.20
CA GLY A 77 16.73 -17.72 -11.36
C GLY A 77 15.31 -17.24 -11.05
N SER A 78 14.42 -18.17 -10.69
CA SER A 78 13.07 -17.82 -10.23
C SER A 78 13.14 -17.04 -8.91
N SER A 79 12.52 -15.86 -8.88
CA SER A 79 12.26 -15.16 -7.62
C SER A 79 10.95 -15.68 -7.05
N LEU A 80 10.86 -15.78 -5.72
CA LEU A 80 9.56 -15.91 -5.06
C LEU A 80 8.76 -14.60 -5.18
N ALA A 81 7.45 -14.71 -5.32
CA ALA A 81 6.50 -13.65 -5.09
C ALA A 81 6.20 -13.52 -3.59
N VAL A 82 5.72 -12.35 -3.17
CA VAL A 82 5.25 -12.13 -1.78
C VAL A 82 4.05 -13.04 -1.51
N SER A 83 3.17 -13.18 -2.50
CA SER A 83 1.98 -14.04 -2.45
C SER A 83 2.29 -15.52 -2.25
N ASP A 84 3.50 -15.99 -2.53
CA ASP A 84 3.87 -17.40 -2.34
C ASP A 84 3.93 -17.77 -0.84
N PHE A 85 3.94 -16.78 0.06
CA PHE A 85 3.90 -16.97 1.50
C PHE A 85 2.49 -16.83 2.10
N PHE A 86 1.46 -16.58 1.29
CA PHE A 86 0.10 -16.36 1.79
C PHE A 86 -0.77 -17.60 1.64
N ASP A 87 -1.50 -17.92 2.70
CA ASP A 87 -2.51 -18.99 2.68
C ASP A 87 -3.83 -18.48 2.06
N PHE A 88 -4.11 -17.19 2.19
CA PHE A 88 -5.29 -16.53 1.65
C PHE A 88 -4.95 -15.08 1.26
N SER A 89 -5.59 -14.57 0.20
CA SER A 89 -5.38 -13.19 -0.25
C SER A 89 -6.69 -12.52 -0.65
N ILE A 90 -6.83 -11.25 -0.24
CA ILE A 90 -7.98 -10.40 -0.52
C ILE A 90 -7.52 -9.21 -1.35
N TYR A 91 -8.20 -8.95 -2.47
CA TYR A 91 -8.07 -7.70 -3.22
C TYR A 91 -9.34 -6.87 -3.03
N VAL A 92 -9.18 -5.64 -2.54
CA VAL A 92 -10.28 -4.68 -2.41
C VAL A 92 -10.33 -3.82 -3.67
N ASP A 93 -11.43 -3.93 -4.41
CA ASP A 93 -11.65 -3.33 -5.72
C ASP A 93 -12.77 -2.27 -5.68
N ALA A 94 -12.68 -1.24 -6.52
CA ALA A 94 -13.69 -0.20 -6.69
C ALA A 94 -13.53 0.48 -8.06
N ARG A 95 -14.46 1.33 -8.51
CA ARG A 95 -14.24 2.05 -9.80
C ARG A 95 -13.13 3.06 -9.56
N THR A 96 -12.26 3.27 -10.55
CA THR A 96 -11.17 4.25 -10.43
C THR A 96 -11.68 5.64 -10.06
N ALA A 97 -12.86 6.02 -10.59
CA ALA A 97 -13.53 7.28 -10.23
C ALA A 97 -13.90 7.34 -8.74
N ASP A 98 -14.46 6.26 -8.17
CA ASP A 98 -14.81 6.20 -6.75
C ASP A 98 -13.55 6.28 -5.87
N ILE A 99 -12.47 5.56 -6.25
CA ILE A 99 -11.20 5.61 -5.50
C ILE A 99 -10.59 7.01 -5.55
N ARG A 100 -10.66 7.69 -6.71
CA ARG A 100 -10.21 9.08 -6.87
C ARG A 100 -10.99 10.00 -5.94
N GLN A 101 -12.31 9.87 -5.89
CA GLN A 101 -13.16 10.64 -5.00
C GLN A 101 -12.77 10.42 -3.53
N TRP A 102 -12.67 9.17 -3.08
CA TRP A 102 -12.28 8.84 -1.70
C TRP A 102 -10.89 9.36 -1.34
N TYR A 103 -9.97 9.35 -2.31
CA TYR A 103 -8.63 9.90 -2.12
C TYR A 103 -8.70 11.41 -1.87
N VAL A 104 -9.46 12.16 -2.67
CA VAL A 104 -9.64 13.61 -2.52
C VAL A 104 -10.32 13.93 -1.19
N GLU A 105 -11.42 13.24 -0.85
CA GLU A 105 -12.14 13.42 0.41
C GLU A 105 -11.23 13.17 1.62
N ARG A 106 -10.46 12.07 1.59
CA ARG A 106 -9.48 11.77 2.64
C ARG A 106 -8.37 12.84 2.71
N PHE A 107 -7.91 13.35 1.57
CA PHE A 107 -6.90 14.40 1.55
C PHE A 107 -7.40 15.68 2.25
N LEU A 108 -8.64 16.09 1.97
CA LEU A 108 -9.26 17.25 2.61
C LEU A 108 -9.46 17.05 4.12
N SER A 109 -9.96 15.87 4.51
CA SER A 109 -10.11 15.52 5.93
C SER A 109 -8.78 15.53 6.68
N LEU A 110 -7.70 15.01 6.07
CA LEU A 110 -6.36 15.04 6.66
C LEU A 110 -5.78 16.46 6.70
N ARG A 111 -6.12 17.31 5.72
CA ARG A 111 -5.70 18.71 5.71
C ARG A 111 -6.20 19.46 6.95
N GLU A 112 -7.45 19.23 7.34
CA GLU A 112 -8.09 19.85 8.52
C GLU A 112 -7.57 19.29 9.85
N THR A 113 -6.90 18.14 9.83
CA THR A 113 -6.46 17.43 11.04
C THR A 113 -4.94 17.21 11.06
N ALA A 114 -4.47 16.08 10.53
CA ALA A 114 -3.09 15.64 10.61
C ALA A 114 -2.08 16.54 9.87
N PHE A 115 -2.50 17.30 8.85
CA PHE A 115 -1.60 18.23 8.16
C PHE A 115 -1.47 19.56 8.90
N ALA A 116 -2.42 19.93 9.76
CA ALA A 116 -2.31 21.16 10.56
C ALA A 116 -1.17 21.10 11.58
N GLN A 117 -0.69 19.91 11.93
CA GLN A 117 0.46 19.68 12.79
C GLN A 117 1.77 20.16 12.11
N PRO A 118 2.57 21.05 12.74
CA PRO A 118 3.80 21.57 12.15
C PRO A 118 4.84 20.49 11.78
N GLU A 119 4.87 19.39 12.52
CA GLU A 119 5.73 18.24 12.31
C GLU A 119 5.30 17.35 11.14
N SER A 120 4.10 17.58 10.58
CA SER A 120 3.59 16.84 9.45
C SER A 120 4.39 17.17 8.19
N TYR A 121 4.85 16.15 7.47
CA TYR A 121 5.46 16.32 6.14
C TYR A 121 4.53 17.05 5.17
N PHE A 122 3.22 16.94 5.39
CA PHE A 122 2.18 17.54 4.57
C PHE A 122 1.72 18.91 5.09
N HIS A 123 2.38 19.47 6.11
CA HIS A 123 2.00 20.77 6.68
C HIS A 123 1.94 21.90 5.65
N ARG A 124 2.77 21.83 4.59
CA ARG A 124 2.71 22.74 3.44
C ARG A 124 1.35 22.81 2.73
N PHE A 125 0.47 21.83 2.93
CA PHE A 125 -0.88 21.81 2.35
C PHE A 125 -1.94 22.38 3.30
N ALA A 126 -1.61 22.61 4.57
CA ALA A 126 -2.57 23.10 5.57
C ALA A 126 -3.07 24.52 5.26
N SER A 127 -2.25 25.34 4.58
CA SER A 127 -2.61 26.72 4.21
C SER A 127 -3.35 26.84 2.88
N LEU A 128 -3.58 25.73 2.15
CA LEU A 128 -4.29 25.76 0.87
C LEU A 128 -5.78 26.02 1.09
N SER A 129 -6.38 26.85 0.24
CA SER A 129 -7.83 26.99 0.17
C SER A 129 -8.48 25.66 -0.23
N ASP A 130 -9.78 25.47 0.00
CA ASP A 130 -10.50 24.23 -0.38
C ASP A 130 -10.35 23.90 -1.85
N LYS A 131 -10.54 24.91 -2.70
CA LYS A 131 -10.34 24.79 -4.15
C LYS A 131 -8.91 24.37 -4.52
N GLU A 132 -7.90 24.96 -3.90
CA GLU A 132 -6.49 24.62 -4.15
C GLU A 132 -6.14 23.23 -3.63
N ALA A 133 -6.67 22.83 -2.48
CA ALA A 133 -6.47 21.52 -1.89
C ALA A 133 -7.08 20.41 -2.73
N VAL A 134 -8.31 20.61 -3.25
CA VAL A 134 -8.94 19.70 -4.22
C VAL A 134 -8.06 19.56 -5.45
N ALA A 135 -7.69 20.67 -6.10
CA ALA A 135 -6.87 20.65 -7.31
C ALA A 135 -5.51 19.96 -7.06
N THR A 136 -4.90 20.21 -5.91
CA THR A 136 -3.63 19.56 -5.51
C THR A 136 -3.80 18.06 -5.31
N ALA A 137 -4.85 17.63 -4.61
CA ALA A 137 -5.14 16.22 -4.40
C ALA A 137 -5.37 15.48 -5.73
N GLU A 138 -6.17 16.08 -6.60
CA GLU A 138 -6.43 15.57 -7.95
C GLU A 138 -5.14 15.43 -8.77
N GLN A 139 -4.30 16.46 -8.79
CA GLN A 139 -3.01 16.41 -9.49
C GLN A 139 -2.10 15.31 -8.94
N ILE A 140 -2.03 15.13 -7.62
CA ILE A 140 -1.24 14.04 -7.01
C ILE A 140 -1.81 12.68 -7.41
N TRP A 141 -3.14 12.52 -7.38
CA TRP A 141 -3.80 11.30 -7.79
C TRP A 141 -3.48 10.96 -9.25
N ASP A 142 -3.72 11.89 -10.17
CA ASP A 142 -3.57 11.70 -11.61
C ASP A 142 -2.10 11.45 -11.99
N ARG A 143 -1.14 12.06 -11.28
CA ARG A 143 0.29 11.93 -11.56
C ARG A 143 0.96 10.72 -10.91
N ILE A 144 0.50 10.28 -9.75
CA ILE A 144 1.19 9.29 -8.91
C ILE A 144 0.32 8.05 -8.68
N ASN A 145 -0.87 8.22 -8.09
CA ASN A 145 -1.65 7.08 -7.60
C ASN A 145 -2.39 6.34 -8.71
N ALA A 146 -3.01 7.06 -9.65
CA ALA A 146 -3.70 6.43 -10.78
C ALA A 146 -2.74 5.65 -11.69
N PRO A 147 -1.57 6.18 -12.09
CA PRO A 147 -0.60 5.40 -12.85
C PRO A 147 -0.11 4.17 -12.08
N ASN A 148 0.10 4.29 -10.76
CA ASN A 148 0.50 3.14 -9.95
C ASN A 148 -0.60 2.07 -9.88
N LEU A 149 -1.86 2.50 -9.71
CA LEU A 149 -3.03 1.63 -9.71
C LEU A 149 -3.11 0.85 -11.02
N GLU A 150 -3.11 1.54 -12.15
CA GLU A 150 -3.29 0.93 -13.47
C GLU A 150 -2.13 0.02 -13.87
N GLN A 151 -0.90 0.42 -13.57
CA GLN A 151 0.30 -0.27 -14.06
C GLN A 151 0.76 -1.39 -13.13
N ASN A 152 0.58 -1.24 -11.81
CA ASN A 152 1.23 -2.11 -10.82
C ASN A 152 0.28 -2.83 -9.86
N ILE A 153 -0.93 -2.30 -9.61
CA ILE A 153 -1.84 -2.85 -8.60
C ILE A 153 -3.00 -3.60 -9.27
N LEU A 154 -3.76 -2.95 -10.14
CA LEU A 154 -4.93 -3.50 -10.83
C LEU A 154 -4.61 -4.79 -11.61
N PRO A 155 -3.45 -4.92 -12.31
CA PRO A 155 -3.11 -6.16 -13.00
C PRO A 155 -2.93 -7.36 -12.05
N THR A 156 -2.72 -7.13 -10.76
CA THR A 156 -2.53 -8.20 -9.76
C THR A 156 -3.86 -8.75 -9.23
N ARG A 157 -5.00 -8.09 -9.49
CA ARG A 157 -6.33 -8.50 -9.00
C ARG A 157 -6.66 -9.96 -9.27
N GLY A 158 -6.28 -10.47 -10.44
CA GLY A 158 -6.53 -11.87 -10.84
C GLY A 158 -5.75 -12.91 -10.04
N ARG A 159 -4.77 -12.48 -9.22
CA ARG A 159 -3.97 -13.35 -8.35
C ARG A 159 -4.62 -13.57 -6.98
N ALA A 160 -5.60 -12.76 -6.60
CA ALA A 160 -6.24 -12.85 -5.30
C ALA A 160 -7.12 -14.10 -5.17
N THR A 161 -7.20 -14.64 -3.96
CA THR A 161 -8.14 -15.72 -3.62
C THR A 161 -9.57 -15.17 -3.60
N LEU A 162 -9.75 -13.97 -3.04
CA LEU A 162 -11.02 -13.28 -2.92
C LEU A 162 -10.90 -11.84 -3.44
N VAL A 163 -11.91 -11.38 -4.19
CA VAL A 163 -12.05 -9.98 -4.60
C VAL A 163 -13.32 -9.40 -3.99
N LEU A 164 -13.16 -8.36 -3.16
CA LEU A 164 -14.25 -7.55 -2.60
C LEU A 164 -14.44 -6.32 -3.48
N ARG A 165 -15.58 -6.17 -4.13
CA ARG A 165 -15.91 -4.98 -4.92
C ARG A 165 -16.78 -4.03 -4.10
N LYS A 166 -16.29 -2.82 -3.90
CA LYS A 166 -17.00 -1.73 -3.22
C LYS A 166 -17.74 -0.84 -4.23
N GLY A 167 -18.91 -0.36 -3.81
CA GLY A 167 -19.66 0.75 -4.43
C GLY A 167 -19.15 2.11 -3.93
N PRO A 168 -19.69 3.23 -4.44
CA PRO A 168 -19.20 4.59 -4.18
C PRO A 168 -19.32 5.03 -2.71
N ASP A 169 -20.25 4.44 -1.95
CA ASP A 169 -20.49 4.68 -0.52
C ASP A 169 -19.65 3.75 0.39
N HIS A 170 -18.66 3.08 -0.19
CA HIS A 170 -17.86 2.03 0.43
C HIS A 170 -18.58 0.72 0.79
N ALA A 171 -19.88 0.57 0.49
CA ALA A 171 -20.56 -0.71 0.70
C ALA A 171 -19.99 -1.79 -0.21
N VAL A 172 -19.89 -3.04 0.27
CA VAL A 172 -19.49 -4.16 -0.57
C VAL A 172 -20.69 -4.59 -1.43
N GLU A 173 -20.58 -4.41 -2.74
CA GLU A 173 -21.66 -4.75 -3.70
C GLU A 173 -21.49 -6.16 -4.30
N ARG A 174 -20.25 -6.67 -4.34
CA ARG A 174 -19.97 -7.99 -4.92
C ARG A 174 -18.76 -8.63 -4.28
N VAL A 175 -18.87 -9.94 -4.05
CA VAL A 175 -17.77 -10.80 -3.59
C VAL A 175 -17.51 -11.85 -4.66
N ARG A 176 -16.24 -12.06 -5.02
CA ARG A 176 -15.81 -13.16 -5.90
C ARG A 176 -14.77 -13.99 -5.19
N LEU A 177 -15.05 -15.28 -5.00
CA LEU A 177 -14.11 -16.25 -4.44
C LEU A 177 -13.64 -17.18 -5.56
N ARG A 178 -12.32 -17.42 -5.64
CA ARG A 178 -11.75 -18.38 -6.58
C ARG A 178 -12.25 -19.79 -6.25
N LYS A 179 -12.67 -20.55 -7.27
CA LYS A 179 -13.00 -21.97 -7.10
C LYS A 179 -11.74 -22.73 -6.66
N LEU A 180 -11.91 -23.61 -5.67
CA LEU A 180 -10.90 -24.54 -5.18
C LEU A 180 -10.81 -25.76 -6.10
#